data_AF-F1Z402-F1
#
_entry.id   AF-F1Z402-F1
#
_cell.length_a   1.000
_cell.length_b   1.000
_cell.length_c   1.000
_cell.angle_alpha   90.00
_cell.angle_beta   90.00
_cell.angle_gamma   90.00
#
_symmetry.space_group_name_H-M   'P 1'
#
loop_
_entity.id
_entity.type
_entity.pdbx_description
1 polymer ?
#
loop_
_entity_poly.entity_id
_entity_poly.type
_entity_poly.pdbx_seq_one_letter_code
_entity_poly.pdbx_strand_id
1 'polypeptide(L)'
;MRYPAAEKLEIIRLVEQPHLPTRQTLDKQGVARRTFARWYARYIDGGPEALEDKPSAPSRVWNRLPDDVRKQILAQRAAIKKQTIEHRRSQHRKLAA
;
A
#
# COMPACT_ATOMS: atom_id res chain seq x y z
N MET A 1 6.59 -6.30 -16.35
CA MET A 1 5.64 -5.55 -17.20
C MET A 1 4.36 -5.32 -16.39
N ARG A 2 3.95 -4.08 -16.21
CA ARG A 2 2.77 -3.73 -15.39
C ARG A 2 1.62 -3.44 -16.35
N TYR A 3 0.66 -4.36 -16.43
CA TYR A 3 -0.51 -4.21 -17.30
C TYR A 3 -1.58 -3.40 -16.56
N PRO A 4 -2.07 -2.28 -17.13
CA PRO A 4 -3.23 -1.58 -16.60
C PRO A 4 -4.46 -2.48 -16.61
N ALA A 5 -5.46 -2.18 -15.77
CA ALA A 5 -6.66 -3.01 -15.65
C ALA A 5 -7.42 -3.15 -16.98
N ALA A 6 -7.45 -2.08 -17.77
CA ALA A 6 -8.06 -2.05 -19.11
C ALA A 6 -7.44 -3.10 -20.04
N GLU A 7 -6.10 -3.13 -20.16
CA GLU A 7 -5.41 -4.11 -21.01
C GLU A 7 -5.66 -5.56 -20.54
N LYS A 8 -5.67 -5.82 -19.23
CA LYS A 8 -5.99 -7.16 -18.70
C LYS A 8 -7.39 -7.59 -19.12
N LEU A 9 -8.35 -6.67 -19.10
CA LEU A 9 -9.74 -6.92 -19.44
C LEU A 9 -9.94 -7.17 -20.94
N GLU A 10 -9.25 -6.42 -21.79
CA GLU A 10 -9.24 -6.64 -23.24
C GLU A 10 -8.70 -8.03 -23.58
N ILE A 11 -7.61 -8.46 -22.92
CA ILE A 11 -7.04 -9.79 -23.12
C ILE A 11 -8.02 -10.89 -22.67
N ILE A 12 -8.73 -10.70 -21.56
CA ILE A 12 -9.77 -11.64 -21.11
C ILE A 12 -10.90 -11.74 -22.12
N ARG A 13 -11.43 -10.60 -22.59
CA ARG A 13 -12.48 -10.56 -23.62
C ARG A 13 -12.03 -11.21 -24.93
N LEU A 14 -10.77 -11.05 -25.32
CA LEU A 14 -10.21 -11.67 -26.52
C LEU A 14 -10.12 -13.19 -26.37
N VAL A 15 -9.75 -13.68 -25.18
CA VAL A 15 -9.65 -15.12 -24.89
C VAL A 15 -11.02 -15.80 -24.78
N GLU A 16 -12.06 -15.09 -24.33
CA GLU A 16 -13.43 -15.63 -24.25
C GLU A 16 -14.11 -15.76 -25.62
N GLN A 17 -13.54 -15.16 -26.67
CA GLN A 17 -14.08 -15.31 -28.02
C GLN A 17 -13.88 -16.75 -28.55
N PRO A 18 -14.90 -17.36 -29.17
CA PRO A 18 -14.94 -18.80 -29.44
C PRO A 18 -13.94 -19.30 -30.49
N HIS A 19 -13.24 -18.41 -31.19
CA HIS A 19 -12.52 -18.75 -32.42
C HIS A 19 -10.99 -18.72 -32.30
N LEU A 20 -10.42 -18.23 -31.19
CA LEU A 20 -8.97 -18.24 -31.01
C LEU A 20 -8.51 -19.21 -29.92
N PRO A 21 -7.51 -20.06 -30.20
CA PRO A 21 -6.88 -20.88 -29.17
C PRO A 21 -6.24 -19.98 -28.09
N THR A 22 -6.65 -20.14 -26.83
CA THR A 22 -6.15 -19.36 -25.67
C THR A 22 -4.63 -19.29 -25.58
N ARG A 23 -3.94 -20.36 -25.99
CA ARG A 23 -2.47 -20.38 -25.97
C ARG A 23 -1.89 -19.42 -27.00
N GLN A 24 -2.43 -19.41 -28.22
CA GLN A 24 -1.93 -18.56 -29.30
C GLN A 24 -2.19 -17.07 -29.03
N THR A 25 -3.33 -16.72 -28.43
CA THR A 25 -3.61 -15.33 -28.02
C THR A 25 -2.64 -14.86 -26.97
N LEU A 26 -2.42 -15.64 -25.92
CA LEU A 26 -1.51 -15.28 -24.84
C LEU A 26 -0.05 -15.17 -25.32
N ASP A 27 0.38 -16.08 -26.19
CA ASP A 27 1.73 -16.05 -26.79
C ASP A 27 1.90 -14.79 -27.67
N LYS A 28 0.89 -14.40 -28.47
CA LYS A 28 0.90 -13.16 -29.27
C LYS A 28 0.95 -11.89 -28.41
N GLN A 29 0.27 -11.90 -27.27
CA GLN A 29 0.26 -10.77 -26.32
C GLN A 29 1.49 -10.78 -25.39
N GLY A 30 2.37 -11.77 -25.47
CA GLY A 30 3.54 -11.88 -24.58
C GLY A 30 3.16 -12.13 -23.12
N VAL A 31 1.96 -12.67 -22.85
CA VAL A 31 1.47 -12.92 -21.50
C VAL A 31 1.65 -14.40 -21.15
N ALA A 32 2.44 -14.68 -20.12
CA ALA A 32 2.57 -16.03 -19.61
C ALA A 32 1.22 -16.57 -19.09
N ARG A 33 0.89 -17.83 -19.40
CA ARG A 33 -0.37 -18.50 -18.98
C ARG A 33 -0.64 -18.40 -17.48
N ARG A 34 0.40 -18.48 -16.64
CA ARG A 34 0.30 -18.35 -15.18
C ARG A 34 -0.18 -16.96 -14.75
N THR A 35 0.27 -15.92 -15.47
CA THR A 35 -0.14 -14.53 -15.22
C THR A 35 -1.60 -14.34 -15.61
N PHE A 36 -1.99 -14.82 -16.79
CA PHE A 36 -3.38 -14.79 -17.25
C PHE A 36 -4.32 -15.53 -16.28
N ALA A 37 -3.95 -16.72 -15.83
CA ALA A 37 -4.77 -17.50 -14.89
C ALA A 37 -5.05 -16.74 -13.58
N ARG A 38 -4.07 -15.99 -13.04
CA ARG A 38 -4.27 -15.16 -11.84
C ARG A 38 -5.22 -13.99 -12.09
N TRP A 39 -5.17 -13.37 -13.26
CA TRP A 39 -6.10 -12.30 -13.63
C TRP A 39 -7.50 -12.84 -13.85
N TYR A 40 -7.63 -13.97 -14.55
CA TYR A 40 -8.90 -14.62 -14.81
C TYR A 40 -9.60 -15.05 -13.51
N ALA A 41 -8.87 -15.64 -12.56
CA ALA A 41 -9.41 -15.95 -11.23
C ALA A 41 -9.95 -14.70 -10.51
N ARG A 42 -9.21 -13.58 -10.53
CA ARG A 42 -9.69 -12.31 -9.94
C ARG A 42 -10.92 -11.76 -10.66
N TYR A 43 -10.97 -11.89 -11.97
CA TYR A 43 -12.11 -11.46 -12.78
C TYR A 43 -13.37 -12.27 -12.47
N ILE A 44 -13.25 -13.59 -12.25
CA ILE A 44 -14.37 -14.43 -11.80
C ILE A 44 -14.83 -14.01 -10.39
N ASP A 45 -13.89 -13.74 -9.48
CA ASP A 45 -14.22 -13.43 -8.08
C ASP A 45 -14.80 -12.01 -7.88
N GLY A 46 -14.41 -11.03 -8.69
CA GLY A 46 -14.75 -9.62 -8.45
C GLY A 46 -14.86 -8.74 -9.70
N GLY A 47 -15.01 -9.35 -10.88
CA GLY A 47 -15.28 -8.65 -12.12
C GLY A 47 -14.15 -7.73 -12.59
N PRO A 48 -14.47 -6.72 -13.42
CA PRO A 48 -13.50 -5.76 -13.96
C PRO A 48 -12.70 -5.02 -12.88
N GLU A 49 -13.36 -4.63 -11.79
CA GLU A 49 -12.75 -3.84 -10.72
C GLU A 49 -11.66 -4.62 -9.97
N ALA A 50 -11.74 -5.96 -9.95
CA ALA A 50 -10.74 -6.81 -9.32
C ALA A 50 -9.43 -6.92 -10.13
N LEU A 51 -9.41 -6.45 -11.38
CA LEU A 51 -8.20 -6.40 -12.22
C LEU A 51 -7.34 -5.17 -11.92
N GLU A 52 -7.90 -4.17 -11.24
CA GLU A 52 -7.17 -3.00 -10.78
C GLU A 52 -6.01 -3.37 -9.86
N ASP A 53 -4.91 -2.64 -10.03
CA ASP A 53 -3.74 -2.86 -9.20
C ASP A 53 -4.00 -2.24 -7.82
N LYS A 54 -4.20 -3.09 -6.81
CA LYS A 54 -4.38 -2.63 -5.44
C LYS A 54 -3.02 -2.18 -4.89
N PRO A 55 -2.89 -0.97 -4.33
CA PRO A 55 -1.62 -0.52 -3.78
C PRO A 55 -1.12 -1.53 -2.75
N SER A 56 0.13 -2.00 -2.91
CA SER A 56 0.76 -2.98 -2.00
C SER A 56 0.86 -2.50 -0.56
N ALA A 57 0.67 -1.20 -0.31
CA ALA A 57 0.60 -0.65 1.02
C ALA A 57 -0.84 -0.73 1.55
N PRO A 58 -1.10 -1.44 2.66
CA PRO A 58 -2.34 -1.28 3.38
C PRO A 58 -2.46 0.20 3.76
N SER A 59 -3.56 0.85 3.34
CA SER A 59 -3.86 2.24 3.70
C SER A 59 -3.83 2.47 5.22
N ARG A 60 -4.12 1.42 5.98
CA ARG A 60 -4.20 1.42 7.43
C ARG A 60 -3.38 0.28 8.02
N VAL A 61 -2.12 0.57 8.31
CA VAL A 61 -1.27 -0.28 9.15
C VAL A 61 -1.71 -0.06 10.60
N TRP A 62 -2.00 -1.14 11.34
CA TRP A 62 -2.51 -1.12 12.73
C TRP A 62 -1.75 -0.17 13.68
N ASN A 63 -0.46 0.08 13.41
CA ASN A 63 0.41 0.94 14.22
C ASN A 63 0.79 2.29 13.57
N ARG A 64 0.10 2.74 12.53
CA ARG A 64 0.38 4.05 11.91
C ARG A 64 -0.46 5.14 12.59
N LEU A 65 0.20 5.91 13.45
CA LEU A 65 -0.37 7.12 14.02
C LEU A 65 -0.37 8.25 12.96
N PRO A 66 -1.47 9.02 12.82
CA PRO A 66 -1.51 10.22 11.99
C PRO A 66 -0.35 11.18 12.31
N ASP A 67 0.25 11.79 11.29
CA ASP A 67 1.50 12.54 11.43
C ASP A 67 1.34 13.81 12.26
N ASP A 68 0.17 14.42 12.24
CA ASP A 68 -0.24 15.52 13.12
C ASP A 68 -0.21 15.10 14.60
N VAL A 69 -0.84 13.97 14.93
CA VAL A 69 -0.85 13.44 16.30
C VAL A 69 0.56 13.04 16.74
N ARG A 70 1.35 12.43 15.84
CA ARG A 70 2.76 12.09 16.10
C ARG A 70 3.57 13.35 16.43
N LYS A 71 3.44 14.41 15.63
CA LYS A 71 4.17 15.67 15.85
C LYS A 71 3.79 16.30 17.19
N GLN A 72 2.50 16.29 17.54
CA GLN A 72 2.02 16.80 18.82
C GLN A 72 2.63 16.07 20.02
N ILE A 73 2.65 14.73 19.99
CA ILE A 73 3.25 13.91 21.06
C ILE A 73 4.74 14.19 21.21
N LEU A 74 5.48 14.32 20.10
CA LEU A 74 6.91 14.63 20.15
C LEU A 74 7.18 16.03 20.73
N ALA A 75 6.38 17.03 20.35
CA ALA A 75 6.48 18.37 20.90
C ALA A 75 6.21 18.40 22.42
N GLN A 76 5.15 17.71 22.87
CA GLN A 76 4.83 17.59 24.30
C GLN A 76 5.96 16.90 25.06
N ARG A 77 6.52 15.81 24.53
CA ARG A 77 7.68 15.12 25.14
C ARG A 77 8.89 16.03 25.27
N ALA A 78 9.18 16.84 24.25
CA ALA A 78 10.29 17.79 24.29
C ALA A 78 10.08 18.85 25.36
N ALA A 79 8.86 19.38 25.48
CA ALA A 79 8.50 20.36 26.51
C ALA A 79 8.64 19.78 27.92
N ILE A 80 8.11 18.58 28.18
CA ILE A 80 8.24 17.88 29.47
C ILE A 80 9.70 17.65 29.83
N LYS A 81 10.52 17.22 28.86
CA LYS A 81 11.96 17.01 29.07
C LYS A 81 12.66 18.32 29.45
N LYS A 82 12.33 19.43 28.78
CA LYS A 82 12.88 20.76 29.08
C LYS A 82 12.51 21.22 30.50
N GLN A 83 11.24 21.14 30.87
CA GLN A 83 10.77 21.48 32.22
C GLN A 83 11.46 20.65 33.31
N THR A 84 11.64 19.35 33.07
CA THR A 84 12.32 18.44 34.00
C THR A 84 13.78 18.85 34.22
N ILE A 85 14.49 19.20 33.14
CA ILE A 85 15.88 19.65 33.19
C ILE A 85 16.00 20.97 33.96
N GLU A 86 15.14 21.94 33.66
CA GLU A 86 15.13 23.24 34.31
C GLU A 86 14.81 23.13 35.81
N HIS A 87 13.84 22.29 36.18
CA HIS A 87 13.51 22.01 37.56
C HIS A 87 14.72 21.45 38.32
N ARG A 88 15.36 20.40 37.77
CA ARG A 88 16.57 19.80 38.38
C ARG A 88 17.72 20.80 38.51
N ARG A 89 17.94 21.65 37.50
CA ARG A 89 18.94 22.72 37.55
C ARG A 89 18.62 23.80 38.59
N SER A 90 17.35 24.12 38.82
CA SER A 90 16.94 25.05 39.86
C SER A 90 17.19 24.47 41.26
N GLN A 91 16.82 23.21 41.47
CA GLN A 91 17.06 22.51 42.75
C GLN A 91 18.55 22.42 43.08
N HIS A 92 19.38 22.02 42.11
CA HIS A 92 20.83 21.95 42.32
C HIS A 92 21.44 23.32 42.66
N ARG A 93 20.96 24.40 42.03
CA ARG A 93 21.43 25.76 42.34
C ARG A 93 21.04 26.20 43.75
N LYS A 94 19.84 25.84 44.22
CA LYS A 94 19.39 26.13 45.58
C LYS A 94 20.16 25.34 46.66
N LEU A 95 20.57 24.11 46.35
CA LEU A 95 21.36 23.27 47.27
C LEU A 95 22.84 23.69 47.36
N ALA A 96 23.33 24.47 46.40
CA ALA A 96 24.72 24.91 46.31
C ALA A 96 24.94 26.35 46.81
N ALA A 97 23.89 27.02 47.30
CA ALA A 97 23.90 28.36 47.88
C ALA A 97 23.61 28.27 49.38
#